data_AF-A0A2R5FMZ6-F1
#
_entry.id   AF-A0A2R5FMZ6-F1
#
_cell.length_a   1.000
_cell.length_b   1.000
_cell.length_c   1.000
_cell.angle_alpha   90.00
_cell.angle_beta   90.00
_cell.angle_gamma   90.00
#
_symmetry.space_group_name_H-M   'P 1'
#
loop_
_entity.id
_entity.type
_entity.pdbx_description
1 polymer ?
#
loop_
_entity_poly.entity_id
_entity_poly.type
_entity_poly.pdbx_seq_one_letter_code
_entity_poly.pdbx_strand_id
1 'polypeptide(L)'
;MSLLDDLVKNYFNKDLATVFIKVGIANEKITEINRQSLKEVTLAQWLLESARGKSDLAVNANNFAGLKWRFPDMKGFAEPLKIRVPSEPEEVEFCKFTDIDAFIIGYWKFLTRTPYKGLEDYTNTPENFLGFLKAKGYSSDPKYVSKVVDLLPEAQKLLANAGRVTIPASVEQLQLIRAPKEVELGQNFRVEGVARLADSGKVLSIMIDDQFPVASVTINQDGKWQFDFVFKQEGDRRMIITINDQTLEIRIKVVVPFDHKDIT
;
A
#
# COMPACT_ATOMS: atom_id res chain seq x y z
N MET A 1 0.90 21.85 -8.43
CA MET A 1 0.73 20.47 -7.97
C MET A 1 -0.37 20.50 -6.92
N SER A 2 -1.36 19.61 -6.97
CA SER A 2 -2.43 19.62 -5.96
C SER A 2 -1.93 18.99 -4.66
N LEU A 3 -2.55 19.31 -3.53
CA LEU A 3 -2.20 18.69 -2.24
C LEU A 3 -2.30 17.15 -2.28
N LEU A 4 -3.24 16.63 -3.08
CA LEU A 4 -3.34 15.20 -3.34
C LEU A 4 -2.12 14.66 -4.08
N ASP A 5 -1.66 15.35 -5.13
CA ASP A 5 -0.48 14.92 -5.88
C ASP A 5 0.76 14.88 -4.99
N ASP A 6 0.91 15.88 -4.10
CA ASP A 6 2.01 15.92 -3.12
C ASP A 6 1.89 14.78 -2.11
N LEU A 7 0.68 14.46 -1.63
CA LEU A 7 0.44 13.31 -0.75
C LEU A 7 0.85 12.00 -1.43
N VAL A 8 0.34 11.77 -2.63
CA VAL A 8 0.58 10.53 -3.39
C VAL A 8 2.08 10.40 -3.70
N LYS A 9 2.73 11.48 -4.14
CA LYS A 9 4.17 11.46 -4.46
C LYS A 9 5.04 11.19 -3.22
N ASN A 10 4.76 11.86 -2.11
CA ASN A 10 5.49 11.60 -0.87
C ASN A 10 5.27 10.17 -0.41
N TYR A 11 4.01 9.71 -0.39
CA TYR A 11 3.69 8.39 0.13
C TYR A 11 4.22 7.26 -0.75
N PHE A 12 4.18 7.41 -2.08
CA PHE A 12 4.81 6.49 -3.02
C PHE A 12 6.29 6.25 -2.67
N ASN A 13 7.03 7.34 -2.40
CA ASN A 13 8.46 7.28 -2.09
C ASN A 13 8.80 6.81 -0.66
N LYS A 14 7.82 6.64 0.24
CA LYS A 14 8.08 6.16 1.60
C LYS A 14 8.30 4.66 1.66
N ASP A 15 9.44 4.23 2.19
CA ASP A 15 9.58 2.84 2.63
C ASP A 15 8.82 2.63 3.94
N LEU A 16 7.75 1.84 3.89
CA LEU A 16 6.95 1.53 5.08
C LEU A 16 7.71 0.72 6.11
N ALA A 17 8.71 -0.08 5.74
CA ALA A 17 9.52 -0.79 6.73
C ALA A 17 10.29 0.19 7.63
N THR A 18 10.93 1.19 7.01
CA THR A 18 11.58 2.29 7.73
C THR A 18 10.59 3.07 8.61
N VAL A 19 9.39 3.36 8.12
CA VAL A 19 8.36 4.05 8.92
C VAL A 19 7.93 3.20 10.12
N PHE A 20 7.69 1.90 9.93
CA PHE A 20 7.25 0.98 10.98
C PHE A 20 8.29 0.86 12.09
N ILE A 21 9.56 0.69 11.74
CA ILE A 21 10.67 0.69 12.70
C ILE A 21 10.68 2.00 13.50
N LYS A 22 10.51 3.14 12.83
CA LYS A 22 10.51 4.45 13.48
C LYS A 22 9.39 4.63 14.49
N VAL A 23 8.20 4.07 14.24
CA VAL A 23 7.03 4.24 15.12
C VAL A 23 6.81 3.10 16.11
N GLY A 24 7.55 2.00 15.99
CA GLY A 24 7.46 0.83 16.87
C GLY A 24 6.39 -0.19 16.44
N ILE A 25 6.11 -0.31 15.14
CA ILE A 25 5.33 -1.42 14.58
C ILE A 25 6.30 -2.59 14.32
N ALA A 26 5.89 -3.80 14.69
CA ALA A 26 6.63 -5.05 14.49
C ALA A 26 6.76 -5.39 12.99
N ASN A 27 7.67 -4.71 12.30
CA ASN A 27 7.86 -4.84 10.85
C ASN A 27 8.18 -6.27 10.40
N GLU A 28 8.86 -7.04 11.24
CA GLU A 28 9.19 -8.46 11.01
C GLU A 28 7.95 -9.36 10.90
N LYS A 29 6.81 -8.96 11.46
CA LYS A 29 5.54 -9.67 11.33
C LYS A 29 4.75 -9.29 10.07
N ILE A 30 5.20 -8.26 9.34
CA ILE A 30 4.51 -7.76 8.15
C ILE A 30 5.38 -8.06 6.94
N THR A 31 4.85 -8.88 6.01
CA THR A 31 5.58 -9.23 4.79
C THR A 31 5.72 -8.02 3.86
N GLU A 32 6.64 -8.10 2.89
CA GLU A 32 6.80 -7.06 1.87
C GLU A 32 5.53 -6.85 1.04
N ILE A 33 4.83 -7.94 0.70
CA ILE A 33 3.56 -7.87 -0.02
C ILE A 33 2.46 -7.21 0.82
N ASN A 34 2.39 -7.52 2.13
CA ASN A 34 1.44 -6.89 3.03
C ASN A 34 1.76 -5.40 3.21
N ARG A 35 3.04 -5.00 3.31
CA ARG A 35 3.42 -3.57 3.33
C ARG A 35 2.92 -2.84 2.09
N GLN A 36 3.08 -3.42 0.91
CA GLN A 36 2.60 -2.78 -0.30
C GLN A 36 1.06 -2.71 -0.35
N SER A 37 0.36 -3.76 0.07
CA SER A 37 -1.10 -3.75 0.22
C SER A 37 -1.56 -2.68 1.21
N LEU A 38 -0.87 -2.55 2.35
CA LEU A 38 -1.10 -1.50 3.34
C LEU A 38 -0.94 -0.10 2.76
N LYS A 39 0.06 0.13 1.90
CA LYS A 39 0.24 1.42 1.23
C LYS A 39 -0.97 1.79 0.35
N GLU A 40 -1.51 0.82 -0.39
CA GLU A 40 -2.68 1.03 -1.26
C GLU A 40 -3.95 1.31 -0.45
N VAL A 41 -4.25 0.46 0.56
CA VAL A 41 -5.47 0.60 1.36
C VAL A 41 -5.47 1.84 2.23
N THR A 42 -4.32 2.23 2.80
CA THR A 42 -4.23 3.46 3.61
C THR A 42 -4.32 4.70 2.74
N LEU A 43 -3.78 4.68 1.50
CA LEU A 43 -4.04 5.77 0.57
C LEU A 43 -5.54 5.86 0.23
N ALA A 44 -6.20 4.73 -0.07
CA ALA A 44 -7.64 4.70 -0.33
C ALA A 44 -8.45 5.26 0.86
N GLN A 45 -8.04 4.92 2.09
CA GLN A 45 -8.61 5.47 3.31
C GLN A 45 -8.45 6.99 3.33
N TRP A 46 -7.25 7.52 3.07
CA TRP A 46 -7.00 8.96 3.06
C TRP A 46 -7.75 9.69 1.95
N LEU A 47 -7.97 9.06 0.78
CA LEU A 47 -8.82 9.62 -0.29
C LEU A 47 -10.24 9.85 0.20
N LEU A 48 -10.80 8.90 0.96
CA LEU A 48 -12.14 9.00 1.54
C LEU A 48 -12.20 10.11 2.60
N GLU A 49 -11.33 10.02 3.60
CA GLU A 49 -11.36 10.87 4.81
C GLU A 49 -11.03 12.34 4.50
N SER A 50 -10.19 12.59 3.50
CA SER A 50 -9.77 13.95 3.12
C SER A 50 -10.56 14.56 1.96
N ALA A 51 -11.58 13.85 1.44
CA ALA A 51 -12.22 14.20 0.17
C ALA A 51 -11.19 14.44 -0.95
N ARG A 52 -10.20 13.55 -1.05
CA ARG A 52 -9.05 13.63 -1.98
C ARG A 52 -8.21 14.91 -1.77
N GLY A 53 -7.86 15.19 -0.51
CA GLY A 53 -7.03 16.33 -0.11
C GLY A 53 -7.74 17.68 -0.12
N LYS A 54 -9.09 17.70 -0.13
CA LYS A 54 -9.89 18.94 -0.22
C LYS A 54 -10.57 19.32 1.09
N SER A 55 -10.57 18.45 2.10
CA SER A 55 -11.16 18.78 3.40
C SER A 55 -10.37 19.87 4.12
N ASP A 56 -11.04 20.68 4.94
CA ASP A 56 -10.38 21.75 5.71
C ASP A 56 -9.25 21.22 6.60
N LEU A 57 -9.41 20.01 7.15
CA LEU A 57 -8.38 19.34 7.94
C LEU A 57 -7.16 18.93 7.09
N ALA A 58 -7.37 18.46 5.86
CA ALA A 58 -6.27 18.14 4.97
C ALA A 58 -5.51 19.42 4.57
N VAL A 59 -6.24 20.46 4.15
CA VAL A 59 -5.67 21.72 3.65
C VAL A 59 -4.94 22.49 4.75
N ASN A 60 -5.55 22.64 5.93
CA ASN A 60 -5.03 23.55 6.96
C ASN A 60 -4.19 22.84 8.04
N ALA A 61 -4.24 21.51 8.10
CA ALA A 61 -3.59 20.74 9.16
C ALA A 61 -2.78 19.53 8.65
N ASN A 62 -2.67 19.33 7.33
CA ASN A 62 -2.06 18.15 6.71
C ASN A 62 -2.63 16.83 7.28
N ASN A 63 -3.89 16.84 7.72
CA ASN A 63 -4.51 15.69 8.38
C ASN A 63 -5.49 15.01 7.43
N PHE A 64 -4.96 14.10 6.61
CA PHE A 64 -5.73 13.43 5.56
C PHE A 64 -6.59 12.26 6.07
N ALA A 65 -6.47 11.91 7.35
CA ALA A 65 -7.16 10.78 7.95
C ALA A 65 -8.11 11.17 9.09
N GLY A 66 -8.32 12.47 9.32
CA GLY A 66 -9.21 12.96 10.37
C GLY A 66 -8.76 12.61 11.79
N LEU A 67 -7.45 12.46 12.02
CA LEU A 67 -6.92 11.97 13.30
C LEU A 67 -7.18 12.98 14.41
N LYS A 68 -7.97 12.58 15.40
CA LYS A 68 -8.17 13.36 16.62
C LYS A 68 -6.86 13.39 17.42
N TRP A 69 -6.54 14.53 18.03
CA TRP A 69 -5.40 14.67 18.92
C TRP A 69 -5.53 13.72 20.12
N ARG A 70 -4.42 13.11 20.51
CA ARG A 70 -4.38 12.22 21.67
C ARG A 70 -3.10 12.41 22.45
N PHE A 71 -3.21 13.05 23.60
CA PHE A 71 -2.14 13.17 24.55
C PHE A 71 -2.03 11.89 25.41
N PRO A 72 -0.82 11.41 25.75
CA PRO A 72 0.48 11.93 25.34
C PRO A 72 0.99 11.36 24.00
N ASP A 73 0.32 10.37 23.42
CA ASP A 73 0.90 9.53 22.37
C ASP A 73 1.23 10.25 21.05
N MET A 74 0.53 11.34 20.73
CA MET A 74 0.78 12.15 19.52
C MET A 74 1.76 13.31 19.77
N LYS A 75 2.21 13.51 21.02
CA LYS A 75 3.22 14.51 21.36
C LYS A 75 4.52 14.21 20.63
N GLY A 76 5.06 15.22 19.92
CA GLY A 76 6.27 15.07 19.10
C GLY A 76 6.02 14.56 17.67
N PHE A 77 4.78 14.20 17.33
CA PHE A 77 4.37 13.80 15.97
C PHE A 77 3.39 14.80 15.34
N ALA A 78 2.62 15.52 16.15
CA ALA A 78 1.70 16.56 15.73
C ALA A 78 1.54 17.61 16.84
N GLU A 79 0.81 18.68 16.53
CA GLU A 79 0.29 19.66 17.48
C GLU A 79 -1.25 19.56 17.57
N PRO A 80 -1.88 19.92 18.70
CA PRO A 80 -3.33 20.00 18.76
C PRO A 80 -3.87 21.22 18.00
N LEU A 81 -4.92 21.02 17.22
CA LEU A 81 -5.72 22.06 16.59
C LEU A 81 -7.17 21.91 17.01
N LYS A 82 -7.71 22.90 17.73
CA LYS A 82 -9.12 22.93 18.13
C LYS A 82 -9.98 23.35 16.94
N ILE A 83 -10.99 22.53 16.64
CA ILE A 83 -11.96 22.81 15.59
C ILE A 83 -13.36 22.58 16.15
N ARG A 84 -14.24 23.56 15.93
CA ARG A 84 -15.68 23.40 16.13
C ARG A 84 -16.25 22.60 14.96
N VAL A 85 -16.61 21.35 15.18
CA VAL A 85 -17.32 20.54 14.18
C VAL A 85 -18.82 20.52 14.49
N PRO A 86 -19.72 20.64 13.49
CA PRO A 86 -21.17 20.67 13.74
C PRO A 86 -21.73 19.42 14.43
N SER A 87 -21.04 18.28 14.29
CA SER A 87 -21.45 16.99 14.83
C SER A 87 -21.13 16.78 16.31
N GLU A 88 -20.40 17.70 16.95
CA GLU A 88 -19.94 17.54 18.33
C GLU A 88 -20.41 18.73 19.17
N PRO A 89 -20.79 18.52 20.44
CA PRO A 89 -21.28 19.60 21.30
C PRO A 89 -20.17 20.55 21.74
N GLU A 90 -18.91 20.10 21.74
CA GLU A 90 -17.71 20.86 22.11
C GLU A 90 -16.70 20.94 20.96
N GLU A 91 -15.69 21.79 21.10
CA GLU A 91 -14.55 21.80 20.17
C GLU A 91 -13.77 20.49 20.28
N VAL A 92 -13.40 19.93 19.13
CA VAL A 92 -12.61 18.72 19.06
C VAL A 92 -11.18 19.09 18.69
N GLU A 93 -10.21 18.55 19.42
CA GLU A 93 -8.81 18.66 19.05
C GLU A 93 -8.46 17.61 18.00
N PHE A 94 -7.95 18.07 16.87
CA PHE A 94 -7.38 17.26 15.80
C PHE A 94 -5.85 17.39 15.78
N CYS A 95 -5.17 16.40 15.23
CA CYS A 95 -3.75 16.50 14.93
C CYS A 95 -3.54 17.52 13.79
N LYS A 96 -2.62 18.45 14.00
CA LYS A 96 -2.00 19.29 12.99
C LYS A 96 -0.58 18.83 12.75
N PHE A 97 -0.30 18.42 11.52
CA PHE A 97 1.02 17.96 11.10
C PHE A 97 1.74 19.10 10.38
N THR A 98 3.04 19.21 10.63
CA THR A 98 3.88 20.25 10.04
C THR A 98 3.91 20.14 8.51
N ASP A 99 3.93 18.93 7.98
CA ASP A 99 3.93 18.61 6.56
C ASP A 99 3.35 17.19 6.31
N ILE A 100 3.34 16.79 5.04
CA ILE A 100 2.85 15.47 4.59
C ILE A 100 3.70 14.33 5.15
N ASP A 101 5.00 14.53 5.32
CA ASP A 101 5.91 13.52 5.85
C ASP A 101 5.63 13.26 7.34
N ALA A 102 5.44 14.32 8.11
CA ALA A 102 4.99 14.27 9.49
C ALA A 102 3.63 13.60 9.61
N PHE A 103 2.70 13.87 8.68
CA PHE A 103 1.42 13.17 8.61
C PHE A 103 1.59 11.67 8.39
N ILE A 104 2.37 11.24 7.40
CA ILE A 104 2.54 9.80 7.11
C ILE A 104 3.11 9.07 8.33
N ILE A 105 4.16 9.62 8.94
CA ILE A 105 4.76 9.03 10.16
C ILE A 105 3.76 9.07 11.32
N GLY A 106 3.06 10.19 11.49
CA GLY A 106 2.08 10.40 12.54
C GLY A 106 0.86 9.48 12.43
N TYR A 107 0.39 9.18 11.23
CA TYR A 107 -0.68 8.22 10.99
C TYR A 107 -0.30 6.83 11.46
N TRP A 108 0.88 6.34 11.05
CA TRP A 108 1.36 5.04 11.49
C TRP A 108 1.63 5.02 13.00
N LYS A 109 2.15 6.13 13.56
CA LYS A 109 2.29 6.27 15.02
C LYS A 109 0.93 6.18 15.74
N PHE A 110 -0.10 6.82 15.19
CA PHE A 110 -1.43 6.81 15.78
C PHE A 110 -1.99 5.38 15.91
N LEU A 111 -1.74 4.53 14.93
CA LEU A 111 -2.14 3.12 14.96
C LEU A 111 -1.33 2.24 15.91
N THR A 112 -0.23 2.74 16.51
CA THR A 112 0.49 1.99 17.57
C THR A 112 -0.18 2.06 18.94
N ARG A 113 -1.17 2.95 19.10
CA ARG A 113 -1.88 3.18 20.35
C ARG A 113 -2.99 2.15 20.59
N THR A 114 -3.41 2.00 21.83
CA THR A 114 -4.75 1.45 22.14
C THR A 114 -5.82 2.35 21.51
N PRO A 115 -6.84 1.79 20.83
CA PRO A 115 -7.22 0.37 20.76
C PRO A 115 -6.63 -0.46 19.59
N TYR A 116 -5.74 0.10 18.78
CA TYR A 116 -5.20 -0.50 17.55
C TYR A 116 -3.95 -1.36 17.74
N LYS A 117 -3.47 -1.54 18.98
CA LYS A 117 -2.35 -2.43 19.29
C LYS A 117 -2.64 -3.85 18.77
N GLY A 118 -1.65 -4.47 18.12
CA GLY A 118 -1.80 -5.78 17.46
C GLY A 118 -2.23 -5.69 15.99
N LEU A 119 -2.19 -4.50 15.37
CA LEU A 119 -2.57 -4.30 13.97
C LEU A 119 -1.80 -5.21 13.00
N GLU A 120 -0.56 -5.57 13.35
CA GLU A 120 0.35 -6.38 12.54
C GLU A 120 -0.24 -7.74 12.16
N ASP A 121 -1.08 -8.31 13.04
CA ASP A 121 -1.73 -9.60 12.86
C ASP A 121 -2.94 -9.53 11.89
N TYR A 122 -3.30 -8.33 11.41
CA TYR A 122 -4.46 -8.08 10.54
C TYR A 122 -4.07 -7.43 9.19
N THR A 123 -2.81 -7.57 8.77
CA THR A 123 -2.25 -6.89 7.59
C THR A 123 -2.30 -7.69 6.29
N ASN A 124 -2.84 -8.91 6.32
CA ASN A 124 -2.84 -9.84 5.19
C ASN A 124 -3.79 -9.47 4.05
N THR A 125 -4.87 -8.72 4.33
CA THR A 125 -5.75 -8.16 3.29
C THR A 125 -6.24 -6.74 3.67
N PRO A 126 -6.61 -5.90 2.68
CA PRO A 126 -7.24 -4.61 2.93
C PRO A 126 -8.47 -4.69 3.85
N GLU A 127 -9.34 -5.68 3.64
CA GLU A 127 -10.58 -5.87 4.40
C GLU A 127 -10.29 -6.25 5.85
N ASN A 128 -9.30 -7.11 6.10
CA ASN A 128 -8.92 -7.49 7.46
C ASN A 128 -8.33 -6.30 8.21
N PHE A 129 -7.46 -5.52 7.57
CA PHE A 129 -6.88 -4.32 8.16
C PHE A 129 -7.95 -3.29 8.50
N LEU A 130 -8.82 -2.95 7.54
CA LEU A 130 -9.91 -1.99 7.75
C LEU A 130 -10.96 -2.50 8.74
N GLY A 131 -11.27 -3.80 8.69
CA GLY A 131 -12.17 -4.48 9.60
C GLY A 131 -11.68 -4.40 11.05
N PHE A 132 -10.37 -4.64 11.26
CA PHE A 132 -9.73 -4.45 12.56
C PHE A 132 -9.85 -3.00 13.04
N LEU A 133 -9.47 -2.01 12.23
CA LEU A 133 -9.59 -0.60 12.61
C LEU A 133 -11.03 -0.21 12.97
N LYS A 134 -12.00 -0.62 12.14
CA LYS A 134 -13.42 -0.35 12.38
C LYS A 134 -13.90 -1.01 13.68
N ALA A 135 -13.56 -2.29 13.91
CA ALA A 135 -13.92 -3.02 15.12
C ALA A 135 -13.34 -2.38 16.40
N LYS A 136 -12.21 -1.67 16.27
CA LYS A 136 -11.59 -0.88 17.34
C LYS A 136 -12.11 0.55 17.44
N GLY A 137 -13.13 0.92 16.67
CA GLY A 137 -13.82 2.21 16.79
C GLY A 137 -13.22 3.34 15.94
N TYR A 138 -12.45 3.03 14.88
CA TYR A 138 -11.93 4.05 13.97
C TYR A 138 -13.05 4.84 13.28
N SER A 139 -14.12 4.15 12.86
CA SER A 139 -15.30 4.76 12.22
C SER A 139 -16.59 4.10 12.70
N SER A 140 -17.60 4.93 12.96
CA SER A 140 -18.96 4.48 13.28
C SER A 140 -19.78 4.11 12.04
N ASP A 141 -19.32 4.47 10.84
CA ASP A 141 -20.03 4.17 9.59
C ASP A 141 -20.05 2.64 9.35
N PRO A 142 -21.24 1.99 9.28
CA PRO A 142 -21.32 0.56 9.02
C PRO A 142 -20.75 0.17 7.65
N LYS A 143 -20.75 1.08 6.66
CA LYS A 143 -20.22 0.87 5.30
C LYS A 143 -18.78 1.32 5.15
N TYR A 144 -18.08 1.60 6.25
CA TYR A 144 -16.72 2.12 6.21
C TYR A 144 -15.77 1.27 5.36
N VAL A 145 -15.71 -0.03 5.65
CA VAL A 145 -14.81 -0.97 4.95
C VAL A 145 -15.09 -0.97 3.45
N SER A 146 -16.35 -1.13 3.04
CA SER A 146 -16.71 -1.16 1.62
C SER A 146 -16.40 0.17 0.93
N LYS A 147 -16.69 1.31 1.56
CA LYS A 147 -16.39 2.63 0.98
C LYS A 147 -14.90 2.85 0.72
N VAL A 148 -14.03 2.35 1.61
CA VAL A 148 -12.58 2.44 1.41
C VAL A 148 -12.12 1.45 0.35
N VAL A 149 -12.61 0.21 0.37
CA VAL A 149 -12.29 -0.82 -0.63
C VAL A 149 -12.70 -0.38 -2.04
N ASP A 150 -13.84 0.28 -2.21
CA ASP A 150 -14.31 0.84 -3.48
C ASP A 150 -13.34 1.88 -4.08
N LEU A 151 -12.48 2.48 -3.26
CA LEU A 151 -11.45 3.45 -3.67
C LEU A 151 -10.07 2.82 -3.91
N LEU A 152 -9.89 1.52 -3.63
CA LEU A 152 -8.62 0.83 -3.89
C LEU A 152 -8.18 0.94 -5.35
N PRO A 153 -9.04 0.76 -6.38
CA PRO A 153 -8.62 0.90 -7.77
C PRO A 153 -8.08 2.31 -8.08
N GLU A 154 -8.66 3.35 -7.46
CA GLU A 154 -8.19 4.73 -7.62
C GLU A 154 -6.84 4.93 -6.93
N ALA A 155 -6.69 4.47 -5.68
CA ALA A 155 -5.43 4.56 -4.93
C ALA A 155 -4.29 3.83 -5.63
N GLN A 156 -4.54 2.61 -6.14
CA GLN A 156 -3.59 1.83 -6.93
C GLN A 156 -3.19 2.58 -8.19
N LYS A 157 -4.16 3.15 -8.93
CA LYS A 157 -3.88 3.96 -10.12
C LYS A 157 -3.04 5.19 -9.80
N LEU A 158 -3.32 5.87 -8.69
CA LEU A 158 -2.57 7.05 -8.25
C LEU A 158 -1.12 6.70 -7.88
N LEU A 159 -0.90 5.63 -7.10
CA LEU A 159 0.44 5.16 -6.75
C LEU A 159 1.21 4.70 -7.99
N ALA A 160 0.55 3.95 -8.88
CA ALA A 160 1.13 3.53 -10.15
C ALA A 160 1.50 4.75 -11.02
N ASN A 161 0.68 5.81 -11.02
CA ASN A 161 0.97 7.06 -11.73
C ASN A 161 2.13 7.83 -11.09
N ALA A 162 2.22 7.89 -9.76
CA ALA A 162 3.36 8.52 -9.09
C ALA A 162 4.67 7.79 -9.43
N GLY A 163 4.62 6.46 -9.57
CA GLY A 163 5.74 5.69 -10.13
C GLY A 163 6.03 5.99 -11.62
N ARG A 164 5.05 6.46 -12.41
CA ARG A 164 5.26 6.96 -13.79
C ARG A 164 5.94 8.33 -13.83
N VAL A 165 5.82 9.15 -12.77
CA VAL A 165 6.41 10.50 -12.72
C VAL A 165 7.94 10.45 -12.60
N THR A 166 8.50 9.29 -12.23
CA THR A 166 9.92 8.98 -12.33
C THR A 166 10.17 7.96 -13.44
N ILE A 167 9.80 8.29 -14.68
CA ILE A 167 10.40 7.64 -15.85
C ILE A 167 11.55 8.57 -16.27
N PRO A 168 12.83 8.23 -16.01
CA PRO A 168 13.89 8.81 -16.82
C PRO A 168 13.54 8.48 -18.27
N ALA A 169 13.57 9.48 -19.14
CA ALA A 169 13.33 9.36 -20.57
C ALA A 169 14.43 8.50 -21.23
N SER A 170 14.45 7.21 -20.92
CA SER A 170 15.24 6.13 -21.52
C SER A 170 14.98 4.82 -20.75
N VAL A 171 13.73 4.34 -20.65
CA VAL A 171 13.54 2.92 -20.30
C VAL A 171 13.89 2.11 -21.54
N GLU A 172 15.19 1.85 -21.71
CA GLU A 172 15.72 1.03 -22.80
C GLU A 172 15.63 -0.47 -22.49
N GLN A 173 15.23 -0.86 -21.27
CA GLN A 173 15.30 -2.23 -20.78
C GLN A 173 14.06 -2.65 -19.98
N LEU A 174 13.76 -3.95 -20.02
CA LEU A 174 12.77 -4.63 -19.19
C LEU A 174 13.18 -4.53 -17.71
N GLN A 175 12.33 -3.96 -16.87
CA GLN A 175 12.61 -3.72 -15.46
C GLN A 175 11.45 -4.19 -14.57
N LEU A 176 11.81 -4.74 -13.41
CA LEU A 176 10.86 -5.07 -12.36
C LEU A 176 10.51 -3.83 -11.55
N ILE A 177 9.22 -3.55 -11.39
CA ILE A 177 8.74 -2.53 -10.44
C ILE A 177 8.32 -3.20 -9.14
N ARG A 178 7.64 -4.34 -9.21
CA ARG A 178 7.07 -5.02 -8.05
C ARG A 178 7.01 -6.53 -8.28
N ALA A 179 7.54 -7.29 -7.32
CA ALA A 179 7.24 -8.70 -7.12
C ALA A 179 7.39 -9.03 -5.63
N PRO A 180 6.61 -9.98 -5.08
CA PRO A 180 6.89 -10.52 -3.76
C PRO A 180 8.19 -11.34 -3.77
N LYS A 181 8.93 -11.31 -2.66
CA LYS A 181 10.07 -12.23 -2.44
C LYS A 181 9.63 -13.57 -1.83
N GLU A 182 8.49 -13.58 -1.15
CA GLU A 182 7.89 -14.76 -0.52
C GLU A 182 6.37 -14.70 -0.64
N VAL A 183 5.73 -15.84 -0.92
CA VAL A 183 4.26 -16.00 -1.00
C VAL A 183 3.82 -17.34 -0.41
N GLU A 184 2.59 -17.42 0.07
CA GLU A 184 2.00 -18.68 0.52
C GLU A 184 1.54 -19.54 -0.67
N LEU A 185 1.59 -20.86 -0.49
CA LEU A 185 1.07 -21.83 -1.46
C LEU A 185 -0.42 -21.57 -1.74
N GLY A 186 -0.78 -21.37 -3.01
CA GLY A 186 -2.15 -21.03 -3.39
C GLY A 186 -2.52 -19.55 -3.25
N GLN A 187 -1.62 -18.70 -2.75
CA GLN A 187 -1.83 -17.25 -2.69
C GLN A 187 -1.71 -16.63 -4.09
N ASN A 188 -2.73 -15.85 -4.48
CA ASN A 188 -2.63 -14.97 -5.65
C ASN A 188 -1.75 -13.77 -5.31
N PHE A 189 -0.81 -13.44 -6.19
CA PHE A 189 0.03 -12.26 -6.08
C PHE A 189 0.21 -11.58 -7.43
N ARG A 190 0.57 -10.29 -7.38
CA ARG A 190 0.79 -9.46 -8.57
C ARG A 190 2.27 -9.22 -8.80
N VAL A 191 2.68 -9.31 -10.07
CA VAL A 191 3.99 -8.87 -10.56
C VAL A 191 3.77 -7.70 -11.52
N GLU A 192 4.58 -6.65 -11.39
CA GLU A 192 4.49 -5.44 -12.19
C GLU A 192 5.87 -5.00 -12.65
N GLY A 193 5.95 -4.44 -13.85
CA GLY A 193 7.16 -3.82 -14.34
C GLY A 193 6.94 -2.90 -15.52
N VAL A 194 8.04 -2.47 -16.11
CA VAL A 194 8.07 -1.65 -17.32
C VAL A 194 8.98 -2.26 -18.36
N ALA A 195 8.67 -2.00 -19.62
CA ALA A 195 9.47 -2.36 -20.79
C ALA A 195 9.67 -1.11 -21.65
N ARG A 196 10.43 -1.26 -22.75
CA ARG A 196 10.57 -0.19 -23.75
C ARG A 196 9.21 0.23 -24.29
N LEU A 197 8.99 1.53 -24.50
CA LEU A 197 7.78 2.01 -25.17
C LEU A 197 7.63 1.44 -26.59
N ALA A 198 8.74 1.14 -27.28
CA ALA A 198 8.75 0.46 -28.57
C ALA A 198 8.24 -1.00 -28.52
N ASP A 199 8.14 -1.59 -27.32
CA ASP A 199 7.57 -2.91 -27.10
C ASP A 199 6.08 -2.85 -26.69
N SER A 200 5.46 -1.66 -26.67
CA SER A 200 4.03 -1.51 -26.41
C SER A 200 3.17 -2.34 -27.37
N GLY A 201 2.17 -3.03 -26.83
CA GLY A 201 1.30 -3.96 -27.56
C GLY A 201 1.91 -5.34 -27.81
N LYS A 202 3.21 -5.55 -27.52
CA LYS A 202 3.82 -6.88 -27.55
C LYS A 202 3.48 -7.67 -26.30
N VAL A 203 3.66 -8.99 -26.37
CA VAL A 203 3.38 -9.93 -25.29
C VAL A 203 4.70 -10.40 -24.68
N LEU A 204 4.80 -10.30 -23.35
CA LEU A 204 5.88 -10.89 -22.58
C LEU A 204 5.71 -12.40 -22.53
N SER A 205 6.83 -13.11 -22.63
CA SER A 205 6.89 -14.52 -22.30
C SER A 205 7.31 -14.66 -20.84
N ILE A 206 6.60 -15.50 -20.10
CA ILE A 206 6.91 -15.80 -18.70
C ILE A 206 7.26 -17.28 -18.66
N MET A 207 8.28 -17.64 -17.89
CA MET A 207 8.61 -19.03 -17.59
C MET A 207 8.74 -19.19 -16.09
N ILE A 208 8.24 -20.29 -15.56
CA ILE A 208 8.33 -20.70 -14.17
C ILE A 208 9.08 -22.02 -14.13
N ASP A 209 10.27 -22.01 -13.54
CA ASP A 209 11.15 -23.19 -13.46
C ASP A 209 11.29 -23.90 -14.82
N ASP A 210 11.58 -23.09 -15.84
CA ASP A 210 11.75 -23.51 -17.24
C ASP A 210 10.49 -24.05 -17.93
N GLN A 211 9.31 -23.78 -17.37
CA GLN A 211 8.02 -24.12 -17.96
C GLN A 211 7.20 -22.87 -18.28
N PHE A 212 6.62 -22.80 -19.48
CA PHE A 212 5.73 -21.70 -19.86
C PHE A 212 4.37 -21.86 -19.18
N PRO A 213 3.94 -20.90 -18.33
CA PRO A 213 2.55 -20.80 -17.92
C PRO A 213 1.71 -20.33 -19.13
N VAL A 214 0.44 -20.70 -19.15
CA VAL A 214 -0.47 -20.44 -20.28
C VAL A 214 -0.87 -18.95 -20.40
N ALA A 215 -0.54 -18.11 -19.41
CA ALA A 215 -0.97 -16.72 -19.36
C ALA A 215 -0.06 -15.79 -20.20
N SER A 216 -0.68 -15.08 -21.16
CA SER A 216 -0.04 -14.03 -21.97
C SER A 216 -0.14 -12.68 -21.29
N VAL A 217 0.95 -11.91 -21.24
CA VAL A 217 0.99 -10.57 -20.61
C VAL A 217 1.33 -9.51 -21.64
N THR A 218 0.38 -8.65 -21.96
CA THR A 218 0.58 -7.57 -22.93
C THR A 218 1.19 -6.35 -22.27
N ILE A 219 2.16 -5.74 -22.95
CA ILE A 219 2.73 -4.44 -22.57
C ILE A 219 1.75 -3.34 -22.99
N ASN A 220 1.33 -2.52 -22.03
CA ASN A 220 0.44 -1.39 -22.25
C ASN A 220 1.13 -0.28 -23.07
N GLN A 221 0.33 0.66 -23.60
CA GLN A 221 0.83 1.79 -24.41
C GLN A 221 1.83 2.70 -23.68
N ASP A 222 1.83 2.66 -22.35
CA ASP A 222 2.76 3.40 -21.51
C ASP A 222 4.00 2.57 -21.10
N GLY A 223 4.21 1.42 -21.75
CA GLY A 223 5.33 0.51 -21.49
C GLY A 223 5.15 -0.36 -20.24
N LYS A 224 4.04 -0.22 -19.50
CA LYS A 224 3.80 -1.03 -18.29
C LYS A 224 3.28 -2.41 -18.61
N TRP A 225 3.64 -3.36 -17.78
CA TRP A 225 3.10 -4.71 -17.80
C TRP A 225 2.80 -5.17 -16.38
N GLN A 226 1.79 -6.00 -16.24
CA GLN A 226 1.42 -6.60 -14.96
C GLN A 226 0.70 -7.92 -15.18
N PHE A 227 0.82 -8.83 -14.22
CA PHE A 227 0.04 -10.06 -14.20
C PHE A 227 -0.14 -10.57 -12.78
N ASP A 228 -1.22 -11.31 -12.59
CA ASP A 228 -1.51 -12.03 -11.36
C ASP A 228 -1.13 -13.49 -11.55
N PHE A 229 -0.51 -14.10 -10.54
CA PHE A 229 -0.06 -15.49 -10.58
C PHE A 229 -0.29 -16.18 -9.24
N VAL A 230 -0.34 -17.52 -9.27
CA VAL A 230 -0.48 -18.38 -8.10
C VAL A 230 0.39 -19.61 -8.25
N PHE A 231 1.22 -19.88 -7.24
CA PHE A 231 1.99 -21.12 -7.19
C PHE A 231 1.15 -22.26 -6.61
N LYS A 232 1.24 -23.43 -7.24
CA LYS A 232 0.58 -24.67 -6.81
C LYS A 232 1.53 -25.65 -6.13
N GLN A 233 2.79 -25.27 -5.98
CA GLN A 233 3.84 -26.06 -5.35
C GLN A 233 4.75 -25.13 -4.55
N GLU A 234 5.22 -25.61 -3.40
CA GLU A 234 6.16 -24.90 -2.52
C GLU A 234 7.60 -24.89 -3.09
N GLY A 235 8.48 -24.16 -2.41
CA GLY A 235 9.91 -24.09 -2.71
C GLY A 235 10.36 -22.77 -3.32
N ASP A 236 11.64 -22.65 -3.60
CA ASP A 236 12.20 -21.49 -4.29
C ASP A 236 11.91 -21.58 -5.78
N ARG A 237 11.07 -20.67 -6.28
CA ARG A 237 10.60 -20.66 -7.66
C ARG A 237 11.35 -19.60 -8.45
N ARG A 238 11.87 -19.99 -9.61
CA ARG A 238 12.50 -19.08 -10.56
C ARG A 238 11.48 -18.67 -11.61
N MET A 239 11.27 -17.37 -11.73
CA MET A 239 10.44 -16.77 -12.77
C MET A 239 11.32 -15.98 -13.73
N ILE A 240 11.22 -16.29 -15.02
CA ILE A 240 11.95 -15.60 -16.08
C ILE A 240 10.94 -14.89 -16.97
N ILE A 241 11.09 -13.58 -17.13
CA ILE A 241 10.24 -12.75 -17.98
C ILE A 241 11.10 -12.29 -19.15
N THR A 242 10.65 -12.55 -20.38
CA THR A 242 11.41 -12.21 -21.58
C THR A 242 10.58 -11.45 -22.61
N ILE A 243 11.28 -10.58 -23.34
CA ILE A 243 10.75 -9.89 -24.52
C ILE A 243 11.90 -9.63 -25.49
N ASN A 244 11.80 -10.18 -26.70
CA ASN A 244 12.87 -10.12 -27.71
C ASN A 244 14.23 -10.58 -27.14
N ASP A 245 15.17 -9.66 -27.01
CA ASP A 245 16.53 -9.83 -26.50
C ASP A 245 16.68 -9.61 -24.99
N GLN A 246 15.60 -9.21 -24.30
CA GLN A 246 15.63 -8.82 -22.89
C GLN A 246 15.09 -9.93 -22.00
N THR A 247 15.75 -10.11 -20.85
CA THR A 247 15.41 -11.10 -19.84
C THR A 247 15.48 -10.48 -18.45
N LEU A 248 14.49 -10.79 -17.63
CA LEU A 248 14.39 -10.42 -16.22
C LEU A 248 14.14 -11.69 -15.41
N GLU A 249 15.05 -12.01 -14.49
CA GLU A 249 14.89 -13.12 -13.54
C GLU A 249 14.38 -12.59 -12.20
N ILE A 250 13.40 -13.29 -11.62
CA ILE A 250 12.85 -13.05 -10.30
C ILE A 250 12.86 -14.38 -9.54
N ARG A 251 13.18 -14.33 -8.25
CA ARG A 251 13.10 -15.48 -7.35
C ARG A 251 12.05 -15.22 -6.29
N ILE A 252 11.15 -16.18 -6.11
CA ILE A 252 10.05 -16.10 -5.15
C ILE A 252 10.06 -17.37 -4.33
N LYS A 253 10.17 -17.23 -3.01
CA LYS A 253 10.04 -18.34 -2.07
C LYS A 253 8.56 -18.66 -1.84
N VAL A 254 8.15 -19.90 -2.04
CA VAL A 254 6.77 -20.34 -1.81
C VAL A 254 6.73 -21.19 -0.56
N VAL A 255 5.97 -20.75 0.44
CA VAL A 255 5.86 -21.40 1.75
C VAL A 255 4.47 -22.01 1.94
N VAL A 256 4.37 -23.14 2.64
CA VAL A 256 3.07 -23.68 3.06
C VAL A 256 2.49 -22.80 4.17
N PRO A 257 1.18 -22.48 4.14
CA PRO A 257 0.53 -21.73 5.21
C PRO A 257 0.76 -22.44 6.56
N PHE A 258 1.16 -21.70 7.59
CA PHE A 258 1.22 -22.25 8.94
C PHE A 258 -0.19 -22.65 9.39
N ASP A 259 -0.43 -23.95 9.58
CA ASP A 259 -1.69 -24.43 10.15
C ASP A 259 -1.66 -24.18 11.67
N HIS A 260 -2.51 -23.28 12.16
CA HIS A 260 -2.62 -22.93 13.59
C HIS A 260 -3.22 -24.06 14.45
N LYS A 261 -3.35 -25.28 13.93
CA LYS A 261 -3.99 -26.41 14.62
C LYS A 261 -3.09 -27.20 15.58
N ASP A 262 -1.78 -26.97 15.58
CA ASP A 262 -0.85 -27.75 16.41
C ASP A 262 -0.40 -27.04 17.71
N ILE A 263 -1.13 -26.00 18.14
CA ILE A 263 -0.97 -25.43 19.48
C ILE A 263 -2.26 -25.68 20.27
N THR A 264 -2.39 -26.90 20.78
CA THR A 264 -3.30 -27.26 21.88
C THR A 264 -2.49 -27.70 23.08
#